data_AF-A0A8K0R786-F1
#
_entry.id   AF-A0A8K0R786-F1
#
_cell.length_a   1.000
_cell.length_b   1.000
_cell.length_c   1.000
_cell.angle_alpha   90.00
_cell.angle_beta   90.00
_cell.angle_gamma   90.00
#
_symmetry.space_group_name_H-M   'P 1'
#
loop_
_entity.id
_entity.type
_entity.pdbx_description
1 polymer ?
#
loop_
_entity_poly.entity_id
_entity_poly.type
_entity_poly.pdbx_seq_one_letter_code
_entity_poly.pdbx_strand_id
1 'polypeptide(L)'
;MTAVAIPREMWALLGEQPLSAAPPGVEPNLANPTWHGAPVVIAASICIPVMLVVSFIRIYAKCYITRKWTWDDNVFLASLMAALIFIALAVAMTCGGAYGYHAWEVKIGQLTRTVLMVQCHCIHEAS
;
A
#
# COMPACT_ATOMS: atom_id res chain seq x y z
N MET A 1 -23.94 -4.40 -26.81
CA MET A 1 -23.33 -4.70 -25.49
C MET A 1 -24.20 -4.02 -24.45
N THR A 2 -25.26 -4.69 -24.00
CA THR A 2 -26.15 -4.15 -22.97
C THR A 2 -25.49 -4.37 -21.61
N ALA A 3 -25.29 -3.30 -20.85
CA ALA A 3 -24.85 -3.41 -19.47
C ALA A 3 -25.90 -4.23 -18.71
N VAL A 4 -25.57 -5.48 -18.36
CA VAL A 4 -26.39 -6.30 -17.48
C VAL A 4 -26.44 -5.55 -16.16
N ALA A 5 -27.61 -5.01 -15.81
CA ALA A 5 -27.85 -4.40 -14.52
C ALA A 5 -27.80 -5.52 -13.48
N ILE A 6 -26.64 -5.70 -12.85
CA ILE A 6 -26.42 -6.70 -11.81
C ILE A 6 -27.33 -6.32 -10.61
N PRO A 7 -28.24 -7.19 -10.16
CA PRO A 7 -29.14 -6.92 -9.04
C PRO A 7 -28.35 -6.55 -7.77
N ARG A 8 -28.86 -5.60 -6.96
CA ARG A 8 -28.19 -5.18 -5.69
C ARG A 8 -27.90 -6.32 -4.72
N GLU A 9 -28.75 -7.34 -4.71
CA GLU A 9 -28.60 -8.58 -3.94
C GLU A 9 -27.28 -9.31 -4.28
N MET A 10 -26.90 -9.38 -5.57
CA MET A 10 -25.66 -10.02 -5.99
C MET A 10 -24.44 -9.28 -5.45
N TRP A 11 -24.46 -7.95 -5.43
CA TRP A 11 -23.38 -7.14 -4.85
C TRP A 11 -23.19 -7.39 -3.35
N ALA A 12 -24.27 -7.64 -2.62
CA ALA A 12 -24.20 -7.99 -1.19
C ALA A 12 -23.55 -9.36 -0.98
N LEU A 13 -23.88 -10.35 -1.83
CA LEU A 13 -23.27 -11.69 -1.78
C LEU A 13 -21.77 -11.67 -2.14
N LEU A 14 -21.39 -10.89 -3.14
CA LEU A 14 -19.98 -10.67 -3.50
C LEU A 14 -19.19 -10.00 -2.37
N GLY A 15 -19.81 -9.09 -1.61
CA GLY A 15 -19.16 -8.42 -0.48
C GLY A 15 -18.74 -9.36 0.64
N GLU A 16 -19.47 -10.46 0.84
CA GLU A 16 -19.24 -11.48 1.87
C GLU A 16 -18.26 -12.59 1.42
N GLN A 17 -18.01 -12.71 0.12
CA GLN A 17 -17.13 -13.72 -0.42
C GLN A 17 -15.66 -13.40 -0.09
N PRO A 18 -14.82 -14.40 0.28
CA PRO A 18 -13.39 -14.20 0.47
C PRO A 18 -12.74 -13.82 -0.86
N LEU A 19 -11.69 -12.99 -0.81
CA LEU A 19 -10.97 -12.53 -2.00
C LEU A 19 -10.34 -13.70 -2.79
N SER A 20 -9.97 -14.77 -2.11
CA SER A 20 -9.38 -15.97 -2.71
C SER A 20 -9.91 -17.25 -2.06
N ALA A 21 -9.93 -18.34 -2.83
CA ALA A 21 -10.25 -19.66 -2.28
C ALA A 21 -9.13 -20.11 -1.34
N ALA A 22 -9.49 -20.63 -0.17
CA ALA A 22 -8.52 -21.18 0.77
C ALA A 22 -7.83 -22.43 0.19
N PRO A 23 -6.53 -22.64 0.46
CA PRO A 23 -5.84 -23.85 0.05
C PRO A 23 -6.40 -25.10 0.78
N PRO A 24 -6.28 -26.29 0.17
CA PRO A 24 -6.82 -27.52 0.76
C PRO A 24 -6.19 -27.79 2.13
N GLY A 25 -7.03 -27.93 3.17
CA GLY A 25 -6.62 -28.20 4.55
C GLY A 25 -6.54 -26.97 5.48
N VAL A 26 -6.86 -25.77 4.99
CA VAL A 26 -6.94 -24.55 5.81
C VAL A 26 -8.38 -24.04 5.83
N GLU A 27 -9.01 -24.01 7.01
CA GLU A 27 -10.30 -23.33 7.16
C GLU A 27 -10.08 -21.81 7.24
N PRO A 28 -10.66 -21.00 6.33
CA PRO A 28 -10.55 -19.55 6.39
C PRO A 28 -11.28 -18.99 7.61
N ASN A 29 -10.52 -18.43 8.56
CA ASN A 29 -11.07 -17.84 9.78
C ASN A 29 -11.50 -16.39 9.56
N LEU A 30 -12.69 -16.21 8.99
CA LEU A 30 -13.29 -14.90 8.73
C LEU A 30 -13.78 -14.17 10.00
N ALA A 31 -13.82 -14.86 11.16
CA ALA A 31 -14.34 -14.31 12.42
C ALA A 31 -13.24 -13.66 13.29
N ASN A 32 -12.03 -14.23 13.30
CA ASN A 32 -10.87 -13.69 14.01
C ASN A 32 -9.59 -13.83 13.16
N PRO A 33 -9.42 -12.99 12.14
CA PRO A 33 -8.28 -13.10 11.25
C PRO A 33 -6.99 -12.72 11.99
N THR A 34 -5.93 -13.49 11.79
CA THR A 34 -4.61 -13.24 12.40
C THR A 34 -3.83 -12.21 11.60
N TRP A 35 -3.35 -11.15 12.25
CA TRP A 35 -2.61 -10.08 11.57
C TRP A 35 -1.18 -10.50 11.22
N HIS A 36 -0.92 -10.61 9.92
CA HIS A 36 0.37 -10.90 9.30
C HIS A 36 1.02 -9.66 8.66
N GLY A 37 0.60 -8.45 9.04
CA GLY A 37 1.15 -7.19 8.50
C GLY A 37 2.50 -6.76 9.09
N ALA A 38 2.95 -7.39 10.16
CA ALA A 38 4.23 -7.12 10.82
C ALA A 38 5.47 -7.05 9.88
N PRO A 39 5.70 -8.00 8.93
CA PRO A 39 6.86 -7.95 8.06
C PRO A 39 6.89 -6.72 7.14
N VAL A 40 5.74 -6.20 6.71
CA VAL A 40 5.66 -5.01 5.85
C VAL A 40 6.09 -3.77 6.63
N VAL A 41 5.62 -3.62 7.87
CA VAL A 41 6.00 -2.51 8.75
C VAL A 41 7.49 -2.56 9.08
N ILE A 42 8.02 -3.75 9.38
CA ILE A 42 9.45 -3.95 9.66
C ILE A 42 10.27 -3.57 8.42
N ALA A 43 9.92 -4.07 7.24
CA ALA A 43 10.62 -3.75 6.00
C ALA A 43 10.59 -2.24 5.69
N ALA A 44 9.43 -1.59 5.84
CA ALA A 44 9.29 -0.15 5.65
C ALA A 44 10.18 0.64 6.62
N SER A 45 10.23 0.24 7.89
CA SER A 45 11.05 0.89 8.93
C SER A 45 12.55 0.85 8.62
N ILE A 46 13.04 -0.19 7.92
CA ILE A 46 14.44 -0.34 7.54
C ILE A 46 14.73 0.34 6.19
N CYS A 47 13.82 0.23 5.23
CA CYS A 47 14.02 0.80 3.89
C CYS A 47 14.07 2.34 3.91
N ILE A 48 13.22 3.01 4.70
CA ILE A 48 13.18 4.48 4.76
C ILE A 48 14.55 5.07 5.18
N PRO A 49 15.17 4.69 6.32
CA PRO A 49 16.45 5.28 6.72
C PRO A 49 17.56 4.92 5.74
N VAL A 50 17.59 3.70 5.18
CA VAL A 50 18.60 3.32 4.18
C VAL A 50 18.49 4.18 2.93
N MET A 51 17.27 4.38 2.41
CA MET A 51 17.05 5.27 1.26
C MET A 51 17.47 6.71 1.57
N LEU A 52 17.14 7.23 2.76
CA LEU A 52 17.51 8.59 3.16
C LEU A 52 19.02 8.76 3.24
N VAL A 53 19.74 7.80 3.83
CA VAL A 53 21.21 7.84 3.92
C VAL A 53 21.84 7.84 2.53
N VAL A 54 21.44 6.93 1.65
CA VAL A 54 21.99 6.85 0.28
C VAL A 54 21.69 8.13 -0.50
N SER A 55 20.48 8.67 -0.35
CA SER A 55 20.06 9.89 -1.04
C SER A 55 20.80 11.12 -0.52
N PHE A 56 21.02 11.19 0.80
CA PHE A 56 21.80 12.26 1.41
C PHE A 56 23.25 12.25 0.93
N ILE A 57 23.89 11.07 0.85
CA ILE A 57 25.24 10.92 0.31
C ILE A 57 25.29 11.42 -1.15
N ARG A 58 24.30 11.07 -1.97
CA ARG A 58 24.22 11.49 -3.38
C ARG A 58 24.06 13.00 -3.52
N ILE A 59 23.17 13.60 -2.72
CA ILE A 59 22.95 15.06 -2.70
C ILE A 59 24.22 15.77 -2.22
N TYR A 60 24.84 15.28 -1.15
CA TYR A 60 26.08 15.85 -0.62
C TYR A 60 27.22 15.81 -1.64
N ALA A 61 27.41 14.66 -2.30
CA ALA A 61 28.42 14.52 -3.33
C ALA A 61 28.18 15.51 -4.49
N LYS A 62 26.94 15.63 -4.99
CA LYS A 62 26.69 16.56 -6.09
C LYS A 62 26.77 18.04 -5.69
N CYS A 63 26.27 18.41 -4.51
CA CYS A 63 26.34 19.79 -4.03
C CYS A 63 27.78 20.23 -3.71
N TYR A 64 28.58 19.36 -3.07
CA TYR A 64 29.90 19.72 -2.57
C TYR A 64 31.04 19.38 -3.54
N ILE A 65 31.01 18.20 -4.19
CA ILE A 65 32.08 17.75 -5.10
C ILE A 65 31.84 18.25 -6.53
N THR A 66 30.65 17.99 -7.09
CA THR A 66 30.41 18.28 -8.51
C THR A 66 30.02 19.75 -8.75
N ARG A 67 29.35 20.38 -7.78
CA ARG A 67 28.86 21.78 -7.80
C ARG A 67 28.14 22.17 -9.11
N LYS A 68 27.56 21.19 -9.80
CA LYS A 68 26.73 21.35 -10.99
C LYS A 68 25.42 20.64 -10.75
N TRP A 69 24.34 21.41 -10.82
CA TRP A 69 22.98 20.89 -10.81
C TRP A 69 22.62 20.44 -12.22
N THR A 70 22.31 19.16 -12.40
CA THR A 70 21.88 18.63 -13.70
C THR A 70 20.40 18.26 -13.64
N TRP A 71 19.74 18.20 -14.80
CA TRP A 71 18.33 17.76 -14.89
C TRP A 71 18.10 16.35 -14.31
N ASP A 72 19.14 15.51 -14.32
CA ASP A 72 19.19 14.21 -13.66
C ASP A 72 18.86 14.29 -12.16
N ASP A 73 19.24 15.37 -11.48
CA ASP A 73 18.95 15.58 -10.04
C ASP A 73 17.47 15.80 -9.76
N ASN A 74 16.78 16.52 -10.63
CA ASN A 74 15.34 16.71 -10.50
C ASN A 74 14.59 15.38 -10.67
N VAL A 75 15.01 14.55 -11.63
CA VAL A 75 14.41 13.22 -11.83
C VAL A 75 14.69 12.31 -10.64
N PHE A 76 15.89 12.37 -10.08
CA PHE A 76 16.22 11.64 -8.85
C PHE A 76 15.37 12.09 -7.67
N LEU A 77 15.21 13.40 -7.46
CA LEU A 77 14.40 13.93 -6.36
C LEU A 77 12.91 13.60 -6.52
N ALA A 78 12.38 13.67 -7.74
CA ALA A 78 11.03 13.23 -8.05
C ALA A 78 10.84 11.72 -7.80
N SER A 79 11.86 10.91 -8.13
CA SER A 79 11.84 9.47 -7.87
C SER A 79 11.89 9.17 -6.36
N LEU A 80 12.66 9.93 -5.59
CA LEU A 80 12.71 9.82 -4.13
C LEU A 80 11.34 10.12 -3.50
N MET A 81 10.72 11.23 -3.92
CA MET A 81 9.37 11.61 -3.51
C MET A 81 8.36 10.50 -3.81
N ALA A 82 8.38 9.96 -5.04
CA ALA A 82 7.50 8.86 -5.44
C ALA A 82 7.74 7.59 -4.60
N ALA A 83 9.00 7.26 -4.31
CA ALA A 83 9.35 6.12 -3.45
C ALA A 83 8.83 6.30 -2.01
N LEU A 84 8.95 7.50 -1.43
CA LEU A 84 8.42 7.80 -0.10
C LEU A 84 6.90 7.69 -0.06
N ILE A 85 6.21 8.25 -1.06
CA ILE A 85 4.75 8.12 -1.19
C ILE A 85 4.35 6.65 -1.30
N PHE A 86 5.06 5.87 -2.11
CA PHE A 86 4.78 4.45 -2.29
C PHE A 86 4.92 3.65 -0.99
N ILE A 87 5.98 3.90 -0.21
CA ILE A 87 6.18 3.24 1.08
C ILE A 87 5.12 3.70 2.10
N ALA A 88 4.80 4.99 2.15
CA ALA A 88 3.75 5.52 3.02
C ALA A 88 2.39 4.89 2.70
N LEU A 89 2.05 4.76 1.42
CA LEU A 89 0.84 4.05 0.97
C LEU A 89 0.88 2.58 1.38
N ALA A 90 1.99 1.88 1.19
CA ALA A 90 2.10 0.47 1.59
C ALA A 90 1.86 0.28 3.11
N VAL A 91 2.40 1.17 3.94
CA VAL A 91 2.17 1.15 5.39
C VAL A 91 0.73 1.51 5.73
N ALA A 92 0.18 2.57 5.13
CA ALA A 92 -1.20 3.00 5.37
C ALA A 92 -2.21 1.90 4.99
N MET A 93 -1.98 1.19 3.88
CA MET A 93 -2.81 0.06 3.45
C MET A 93 -2.72 -1.13 4.42
N THR A 94 -1.53 -1.39 4.95
CA THR A 94 -1.30 -2.47 5.92
C THR A 94 -1.94 -2.17 7.28
N CYS A 95 -1.85 -0.92 7.75
CA CYS A 95 -2.45 -0.46 9.00
C CYS A 95 -3.97 -0.20 8.88
N GLY A 96 -4.47 0.08 7.67
CA GLY A 96 -5.88 0.34 7.38
C GLY A 96 -6.80 -0.88 7.50
N GLY A 97 -6.27 -2.06 7.81
CA GLY A 97 -7.05 -3.23 8.24
C GLY A 97 -7.43 -4.24 7.15
N ALA A 98 -7.08 -4.02 5.88
CA ALA A 98 -7.38 -4.98 4.81
C ALA A 98 -6.16 -5.73 4.26
N TYR A 99 -4.95 -5.16 4.30
CA TYR A 99 -3.77 -5.72 3.63
C TYR A 99 -2.82 -6.51 4.55
N GLY A 100 -3.20 -6.70 5.82
CA GLY A 100 -2.43 -7.46 6.81
C GLY A 100 -2.90 -8.89 7.02
N TYR A 101 -3.83 -9.40 6.22
CA TYR A 101 -4.46 -10.71 6.39
C TYR A 101 -4.28 -11.55 5.13
N HIS A 102 -4.37 -12.87 5.25
CA HIS A 102 -4.33 -13.73 4.08
C HIS A 102 -5.52 -13.44 3.15
N ALA A 103 -5.31 -13.54 1.83
CA ALA A 103 -6.35 -13.24 0.84
C ALA A 103 -7.65 -14.06 1.03
N TRP A 104 -7.56 -15.25 1.62
CA TRP A 104 -8.73 -16.09 1.92
C TRP A 104 -9.44 -15.73 3.24
N GLU A 105 -8.88 -14.83 4.06
CA GLU A 105 -9.47 -14.35 5.33
C GLU A 105 -10.11 -12.96 5.19
N VAL A 106 -9.94 -12.29 4.05
CA VAL A 106 -10.44 -10.93 3.80
C VAL A 106 -11.65 -10.94 2.89
N LYS A 107 -12.73 -10.32 3.36
CA LYS A 107 -13.95 -10.08 2.58
C LYS A 107 -13.73 -8.98 1.54
N ILE A 108 -14.28 -9.14 0.33
CA ILE A 108 -14.15 -8.16 -0.75
C ILE A 108 -14.67 -6.77 -0.33
N GLY A 109 -15.76 -6.71 0.45
CA GLY A 109 -16.31 -5.45 0.95
C GLY A 109 -15.40 -4.69 1.93
N GLN A 110 -14.57 -5.41 2.70
CA GLN A 110 -13.62 -4.80 3.65
C GLN A 110 -12.41 -4.19 2.93
N LEU A 111 -11.95 -4.85 1.85
CA LEU A 111 -10.89 -4.34 0.98
C LEU A 111 -11.29 -3.03 0.30
N THR A 112 -12.45 -3.00 -0.35
CA THR A 112 -12.92 -1.79 -1.05
C THR A 112 -13.06 -0.61 -0.10
N ARG A 113 -13.59 -0.83 1.12
CA ARG A 113 -13.73 0.21 2.13
C ARG A 113 -12.38 0.76 2.59
N THR A 114 -11.39 -0.10 2.79
CA THR A 114 -10.05 0.28 3.25
C THR A 114 -9.30 1.09 2.19
N VAL A 115 -9.32 0.65 0.93
CA VAL A 115 -8.68 1.37 -0.19
C VAL A 115 -9.23 2.79 -0.31
N LEU A 116 -10.54 2.95 -0.23
CA LEU A 116 -11.21 4.25 -0.32
C LEU A 116 -10.87 5.17 0.85
N MET A 117 -10.78 4.64 2.08
CA MET A 117 -10.43 5.45 3.26
C MET A 117 -8.98 5.93 3.23
N VAL A 118 -8.03 5.08 2.82
CA VAL A 118 -6.62 5.48 2.71
C VAL A 118 -6.43 6.59 1.69
N GLN A 119 -7.09 6.49 0.51
CA GLN A 119 -7.04 7.57 -0.48
C GLN A 119 -7.59 8.88 0.04
N CYS A 120 -8.72 8.88 0.76
CA CYS A 120 -9.27 10.11 1.35
C CYS A 120 -8.34 10.74 2.40
N HIS A 121 -7.64 9.93 3.21
CA HIS A 121 -6.73 10.47 4.23
C HIS A 121 -5.48 11.10 3.59
N CYS A 122 -4.87 10.44 2.60
CA CYS A 122 -3.71 10.99 1.89
C CYS A 122 -4.04 12.26 1.08
N ILE A 123 -5.27 12.39 0.56
CA ILE A 123 -5.69 13.61 -0.14
C ILE A 123 -5.81 14.79 0.83
N HIS A 124 -6.30 14.55 2.04
CA HIS A 124 -6.46 15.59 3.06
C HIS A 124 -5.12 16.06 3.67
N GLU A 125 -4.11 15.20 3.76
CA GLU A 125 -2.76 15.61 4.20
C GLU A 125 -1.94 16.31 3.09
N ALA A 126 -2.33 16.17 1.83
CA ALA A 126 -1.63 16.75 0.68
C ALA A 126 -2.17 18.12 0.22
N SER A 127 -3.29 18.60 0.78
CA SER A 127 -3.96 19.88 0.47
C SER A 127 -3.76 20.92 1.57
#